data_AF-A0A939UER9-F1
#
_entry.id   AF-A0A939UER9-F1
#
_cell.length_a   1.000
_cell.length_b   1.000
_cell.length_c   1.000
_cell.angle_alpha   90.00
_cell.angle_beta   90.00
_cell.angle_gamma   90.00
#
_symmetry.space_group_name_H-M   'P 1'
#
loop_
_entity.id
_entity.type
_entity.pdbx_description
1 polymer ?
#
loop_
_entity_poly.entity_id
_entity_poly.type
_entity_poly.pdbx_seq_one_letter_code
_entity_poly.pdbx_strand_id
1 'polypeptide(L)'
;SDVGGYTSLMNMRRSKEVYLRWCEMNAFCPLMRGHEGLNPDINVQFDHDEDTLRIGALYSRIHLALKPYLKEAVAFNTKCGVGVVRPMFFYYDEREAYTNGYEYLLGRDILVAPVLRPRATTRRVFLPQDEWVDIWTGETLYGGHHEVPAPLDRIPVFVRKSNPDLLHVLEQALK
;
A
#
# COMPACT_ATOMS: atom_id res chain seq x y z
N SER A 1 3.30 -3.93 -9.54
CA SER A 1 2.61 -4.62 -10.66
C SER A 1 2.07 -3.57 -11.61
N ASP A 2 1.38 -3.91 -12.70
CA ASP A 2 0.67 -2.90 -13.48
C ASP A 2 -0.46 -2.33 -12.64
N VAL A 3 -0.43 -1.02 -12.35
CA VAL A 3 -1.56 -0.32 -11.71
C VAL A 3 -2.81 -0.54 -12.56
N GLY A 4 -3.84 -1.12 -11.95
CA GLY A 4 -5.11 -1.44 -12.62
C GLY A 4 -5.10 -2.73 -13.45
N GLY A 5 -4.01 -3.51 -13.43
CA GLY A 5 -3.90 -4.74 -14.20
C GLY A 5 -3.69 -4.51 -15.71
N TYR A 6 -3.72 -5.58 -16.48
CA TYR A 6 -3.34 -5.56 -17.91
C TYR A 6 -4.43 -6.14 -18.82
N THR A 7 -4.89 -7.35 -18.51
CA THR A 7 -5.77 -8.14 -19.39
C THR A 7 -7.21 -7.64 -19.33
N SER A 8 -7.68 -7.06 -20.43
CA SER A 8 -9.10 -6.77 -20.67
C SER A 8 -9.56 -7.61 -21.85
N LEU A 9 -10.40 -8.60 -21.59
CA LEU A 9 -10.98 -9.52 -22.58
C LEU A 9 -12.45 -9.76 -22.27
N MET A 10 -13.25 -10.04 -23.30
CA MET A 10 -14.69 -10.24 -23.17
C MET A 10 -15.35 -9.06 -22.45
N ASN A 11 -16.03 -9.33 -21.33
CA ASN A 11 -16.74 -8.32 -20.55
C ASN A 11 -15.93 -7.77 -19.37
N MET A 12 -14.64 -8.14 -19.23
CA MET A 12 -13.78 -7.64 -18.15
C MET A 12 -13.16 -6.30 -18.55
N ARG A 13 -13.49 -5.28 -17.77
CA ARG A 13 -12.95 -3.92 -17.91
C ARG A 13 -12.44 -3.43 -16.57
N ARG A 14 -11.37 -2.66 -16.60
CA ARG A 14 -10.82 -1.94 -15.45
C ARG A 14 -11.78 -0.82 -15.06
N SER A 15 -12.27 -0.86 -13.84
CA SER A 15 -13.06 0.23 -13.25
C SER A 15 -12.15 1.26 -12.58
N LYS A 16 -12.71 2.44 -12.29
CA LYS A 16 -12.03 3.49 -11.50
C LYS A 16 -11.63 2.99 -10.13
N GLU A 17 -12.51 2.27 -9.44
CA GLU A 17 -12.20 1.68 -8.14
C GLU A 17 -11.00 0.73 -8.21
N VAL A 18 -10.98 -0.19 -9.19
CA VAL A 18 -9.86 -1.12 -9.36
C VAL A 18 -8.57 -0.37 -9.66
N TYR A 19 -8.59 0.62 -10.56
CA TYR A 19 -7.42 1.42 -10.88
C TYR A 19 -6.87 2.12 -9.63
N LEU A 20 -7.75 2.82 -8.90
CA LEU A 20 -7.36 3.60 -7.73
C LEU A 20 -6.89 2.73 -6.57
N ARG A 21 -7.61 1.66 -6.18
CA ARG A 21 -7.14 0.71 -5.15
C ARG A 21 -5.76 0.13 -5.46
N TRP A 22 -5.47 -0.04 -6.74
CA TRP A 22 -4.17 -0.52 -7.20
C TRP A 22 -3.08 0.58 -7.16
N CYS A 23 -3.43 1.85 -7.39
CA CYS A 23 -2.55 2.99 -7.09
C CYS A 23 -2.18 2.99 -5.61
N GLU A 24 -3.17 2.84 -4.72
CA GLU A 24 -2.94 2.87 -3.27
C GLU A 24 -1.91 1.81 -2.87
N MET A 25 -2.05 0.59 -3.39
CA MET A 25 -1.11 -0.50 -3.14
C MET A 25 0.29 -0.26 -3.75
N ASN A 26 0.38 0.20 -4.99
CA ASN A 26 1.68 0.35 -5.67
C ASN A 26 2.53 1.49 -5.08
N ALA A 27 1.93 2.49 -4.44
CA ALA A 27 2.68 3.53 -3.74
C ALA A 27 3.62 2.93 -2.67
N PHE A 28 3.21 1.80 -2.07
CA PHE A 28 3.98 1.05 -1.08
C PHE A 28 4.66 -0.21 -1.66
N CYS A 29 4.96 -0.19 -2.95
CA CYS A 29 5.82 -1.18 -3.61
C CYS A 29 7.17 -0.55 -4.01
N PRO A 30 8.20 -1.34 -4.37
CA PRO A 30 9.50 -0.82 -4.81
C PRO A 30 9.43 0.02 -6.10
N LEU A 31 8.36 -0.15 -6.88
CA LEU A 31 8.11 0.54 -8.13
C LEU A 31 6.61 0.79 -8.29
N MET A 32 6.25 2.05 -8.53
CA MET A 32 4.91 2.44 -8.96
C MET A 32 4.91 2.65 -10.48
N ARG A 33 4.16 1.83 -11.22
CA ARG A 33 4.09 1.89 -12.68
C ARG A 33 2.68 1.57 -13.18
N GLY A 34 2.16 2.43 -14.06
CA GLY A 34 0.91 2.20 -14.79
C GLY A 34 1.12 1.40 -16.08
N HIS A 35 0.00 1.04 -16.70
CA HIS A 35 -0.05 0.50 -18.06
C HIS A 35 -1.45 0.72 -18.63
N GLU A 36 -1.55 1.14 -19.90
CA GLU A 36 -2.87 1.29 -20.53
C GLU A 36 -3.63 -0.03 -20.76
N GLY A 37 -2.92 -1.16 -20.75
CA GLY A 37 -3.45 -2.49 -20.98
C GLY A 37 -3.67 -2.82 -22.46
N LEU A 38 -4.39 -3.92 -22.72
CA LEU A 38 -4.65 -4.41 -24.08
C LEU A 38 -5.64 -3.56 -24.89
N ASN A 39 -6.62 -2.93 -24.22
CA ASN A 39 -7.69 -2.17 -24.87
C ASN A 39 -7.85 -0.79 -24.19
N PRO A 40 -6.95 0.16 -24.45
CA PRO A 40 -6.91 1.43 -23.71
C PRO A 40 -8.23 2.21 -23.72
N ASP A 41 -8.90 2.27 -24.87
CA ASP A 41 -10.09 3.11 -25.11
C ASP A 41 -11.33 2.72 -24.30
N ILE A 42 -11.39 1.48 -23.81
CA ILE A 42 -12.56 0.95 -23.07
C ILE A 42 -12.27 0.71 -21.59
N ASN A 43 -11.09 1.10 -21.11
CA ASN A 43 -10.63 0.91 -19.74
C ASN A 43 -10.31 2.26 -19.10
N VAL A 44 -10.54 2.37 -17.79
CA VAL A 44 -10.13 3.56 -17.03
C VAL A 44 -8.60 3.71 -17.09
N GLN A 45 -8.14 4.92 -17.41
CA GLN A 45 -6.73 5.30 -17.42
C GLN A 45 -6.44 6.32 -16.30
N PHE A 46 -5.17 6.73 -16.16
CA PHE A 46 -4.72 7.62 -15.09
C PHE A 46 -5.37 9.01 -15.14
N ASP A 47 -5.78 9.43 -16.33
CA ASP A 47 -6.37 10.72 -16.68
C ASP A 47 -7.89 10.66 -16.92
N HIS A 48 -8.55 9.58 -16.48
CA HIS A 48 -9.98 9.37 -16.69
C HIS A 48 -10.89 10.50 -16.18
N ASP A 49 -10.59 11.03 -15.00
CA ASP A 49 -11.27 12.16 -14.39
C ASP A 49 -10.40 12.87 -13.34
N GLU A 50 -10.85 14.03 -12.85
CA GLU A 50 -10.13 14.85 -11.88
C GLU A 50 -9.85 14.11 -10.57
N ASP A 51 -10.78 13.29 -10.09
CA ASP A 51 -10.61 12.49 -8.88
C ASP A 51 -9.54 11.41 -9.06
N THR A 52 -9.50 10.78 -10.24
CA THR A 52 -8.50 9.77 -10.58
C THR A 52 -7.11 10.39 -10.59
N LEU A 53 -6.98 11.56 -11.19
CA LEU A 53 -5.74 12.34 -11.18
C LEU A 53 -5.36 12.80 -9.77
N ARG A 54 -6.31 13.32 -8.98
CA ARG A 54 -6.08 13.78 -7.61
C ARG A 54 -5.57 12.66 -6.71
N ILE A 55 -6.24 11.52 -6.70
CA ILE A 55 -5.86 10.37 -5.87
C ILE A 55 -4.55 9.75 -6.40
N GLY A 56 -4.39 9.60 -7.72
CA GLY A 56 -3.15 9.15 -8.34
C GLY A 56 -1.94 10.03 -8.00
N ALA A 57 -2.12 11.35 -8.00
CA ALA A 57 -1.10 12.32 -7.60
C ALA A 57 -0.75 12.23 -6.10
N LEU A 58 -1.75 12.05 -5.22
CA LEU A 58 -1.51 11.80 -3.79
C LEU A 58 -0.59 10.60 -3.60
N TYR A 59 -0.92 9.45 -4.20
CA TYR A 59 -0.14 8.23 -4.05
C TYR A 59 1.24 8.31 -4.73
N SER A 60 1.37 9.08 -5.80
CA SER A 60 2.67 9.38 -6.41
C SER A 60 3.56 10.24 -5.49
N ARG A 61 3.00 11.22 -4.77
CA ARG A 61 3.74 12.00 -3.76
C ARG A 61 4.18 11.14 -2.59
N ILE A 62 3.30 10.26 -2.09
CA ILE A 62 3.64 9.29 -1.04
C ILE A 62 4.81 8.40 -1.51
N HIS A 63 4.71 7.82 -2.71
CA HIS A 63 5.78 6.97 -3.25
C HIS A 63 7.11 7.72 -3.41
N LEU A 64 7.05 8.99 -3.86
CA LEU A 64 8.24 9.85 -3.96
C LEU A 64 8.85 10.14 -2.59
N ALA A 65 8.03 10.44 -1.58
CA ALA A 65 8.48 10.70 -0.21
C ALA A 65 9.16 9.47 0.41
N LEU A 66 8.67 8.26 0.08
CA LEU A 66 9.27 6.99 0.50
C LEU A 66 10.60 6.64 -0.18
N LYS A 67 11.07 7.42 -1.17
CA LYS A 67 12.30 7.14 -1.91
C LYS A 67 13.53 6.87 -1.03
N PRO A 68 13.82 7.63 0.06
CA PRO A 68 14.94 7.31 0.94
C PRO A 68 14.78 5.94 1.61
N TYR A 69 13.59 5.66 2.16
CA TYR A 69 13.26 4.39 2.81
C TYR A 69 13.34 3.18 1.85
N LEU A 70 12.80 3.34 0.64
CA LEU A 70 12.87 2.31 -0.40
C LEU A 70 14.33 2.03 -0.81
N LYS A 71 15.17 3.06 -0.89
CA LYS A 71 16.61 2.87 -1.17
C LYS A 71 17.31 2.09 -0.07
N GLU A 72 16.99 2.34 1.20
CA GLU A 72 17.52 1.56 2.31
C GLU A 72 17.08 0.11 2.26
N ALA A 73 15.80 -0.15 1.98
CA ALA A 73 15.28 -1.50 1.84
C ALA A 73 15.91 -2.25 0.65
N VAL A 74 16.15 -1.57 -0.48
CA VAL A 74 16.87 -2.12 -1.64
C VAL A 74 18.34 -2.37 -1.30
N ALA A 75 19.02 -1.46 -0.60
CA ALA A 75 20.40 -1.66 -0.17
C ALA A 75 20.53 -2.87 0.78
N PHE A 76 19.55 -3.05 1.68
CA PHE A 76 19.47 -4.24 2.53
C PHE A 76 19.24 -5.51 1.71
N ASN A 77 18.38 -5.45 0.68
CA ASN A 77 18.19 -6.55 -0.26
C ASN A 77 19.50 -6.94 -0.96
N THR A 78 20.27 -5.97 -1.46
CA THR A 78 21.56 -6.24 -2.11
C THR A 78 22.58 -6.87 -1.16
N LYS A 79 22.60 -6.45 0.11
CA LYS A 79 23.56 -6.96 1.10
C LYS A 79 23.20 -8.33 1.65
N CYS A 80 21.91 -8.60 1.87
CA CYS A 80 21.44 -9.74 2.66
C CYS A 80 20.49 -10.68 1.91
N GLY A 81 20.10 -10.36 0.67
CA GLY A 81 19.13 -11.14 -0.11
C GLY A 81 17.68 -11.01 0.35
N VAL A 82 17.39 -10.21 1.37
CA VAL A 82 16.03 -10.07 1.93
C VAL A 82 15.20 -9.13 1.06
N GLY A 83 14.03 -9.59 0.59
CA GLY A 83 13.14 -8.79 -0.27
C GLY A 83 12.75 -7.43 0.34
N VAL A 84 12.41 -6.46 -0.52
CA VAL A 84 11.93 -5.14 -0.08
C VAL A 84 10.52 -5.23 0.52
N VAL A 85 9.64 -6.02 -0.13
CA VAL A 85 8.34 -6.42 0.42
C VAL A 85 8.51 -7.77 1.10
N ARG A 86 8.04 -7.89 2.33
CA ARG A 86 8.32 -9.02 3.23
C ARG A 86 7.01 -9.55 3.83
N PRO A 87 6.87 -10.87 3.98
CA PRO A 87 5.80 -11.42 4.81
C PRO A 87 6.07 -11.08 6.28
N MET A 88 5.01 -11.00 7.08
CA MET A 88 5.13 -10.63 8.50
C MET A 88 5.95 -11.63 9.32
N PHE A 89 5.88 -12.93 8.98
CA PHE A 89 6.64 -13.97 9.70
C PHE A 89 8.17 -13.77 9.69
N PHE A 90 8.68 -12.86 8.85
CA PHE A 90 10.10 -12.53 8.83
C PHE A 90 10.58 -11.88 10.15
N TYR A 91 9.67 -11.20 10.88
CA TYR A 91 9.99 -10.51 12.13
C TYR A 91 9.11 -10.93 13.31
N TYR A 92 8.02 -11.63 13.06
CA TYR A 92 7.00 -11.92 14.06
C TYR A 92 6.64 -13.41 14.04
N ASP A 93 6.85 -14.10 15.16
CA ASP A 93 6.53 -15.52 15.33
C ASP A 93 5.09 -15.71 15.84
N GLU A 94 4.13 -15.21 15.07
CA GLU A 94 2.70 -15.26 15.36
C GLU A 94 1.97 -16.05 14.27
N ARG A 95 0.98 -16.87 14.61
CA ARG A 95 0.28 -17.74 13.65
C ARG A 95 -0.26 -16.96 12.44
N GLU A 96 -0.84 -15.80 12.68
CA GLU A 96 -1.38 -14.91 11.66
C GLU A 96 -0.27 -14.36 10.74
N ALA A 97 0.95 -14.14 11.26
CA ALA A 97 2.09 -13.68 10.48
C ALA A 97 2.55 -14.71 9.43
N TYR A 98 2.34 -16.01 9.68
CA TYR A 98 2.62 -17.11 8.74
C TYR A 98 1.49 -17.37 7.73
N THR A 99 0.25 -17.00 8.06
CA THR A 99 -0.94 -17.39 7.29
C THR A 99 -1.60 -16.25 6.53
N ASN A 100 -1.32 -14.99 6.89
CA ASN A 100 -1.85 -13.83 6.20
C ASN A 100 -1.06 -13.53 4.92
N GLY A 101 -1.69 -13.75 3.76
CA GLY A 101 -1.12 -13.46 2.44
C GLY A 101 -1.54 -12.13 1.82
N TYR A 102 -2.35 -11.32 2.52
CA TYR A 102 -2.94 -10.09 1.98
C TYR A 102 -2.52 -8.82 2.74
N GLU A 103 -1.59 -8.96 3.67
CA GLU A 103 -0.92 -7.91 4.42
C GLU A 103 0.57 -8.17 4.35
N TYR A 104 1.36 -7.11 4.24
CA TYR A 104 2.80 -7.24 4.08
C TYR A 104 3.55 -6.11 4.76
N LEU A 105 4.82 -6.36 5.04
CA LEU A 105 5.76 -5.35 5.47
C LEU A 105 6.49 -4.78 4.25
N LEU A 106 6.48 -3.45 4.10
CA LEU A 106 7.43 -2.76 3.25
C LEU A 106 8.63 -2.41 4.11
N GLY A 107 9.77 -3.03 3.82
CA GLY A 107 10.93 -2.98 4.70
C GLY A 107 10.62 -3.61 6.06
N ARG A 108 11.08 -2.98 7.13
CA ARG A 108 10.83 -3.42 8.52
C ARG A 108 9.69 -2.65 9.18
N ASP A 109 9.43 -1.43 8.74
CA ASP A 109 8.77 -0.41 9.56
C ASP A 109 7.42 0.06 9.02
N ILE A 110 6.99 -0.44 7.86
CA ILE A 110 5.68 -0.10 7.29
C ILE A 110 4.89 -1.39 7.11
N LEU A 111 3.72 -1.49 7.72
CA LEU A 111 2.72 -2.54 7.45
C LEU A 111 1.66 -1.98 6.51
N VAL A 112 1.37 -2.73 5.45
CA VAL A 112 0.41 -2.33 4.41
C VAL A 112 -0.68 -3.38 4.29
N ALA A 113 -1.94 -2.93 4.27
CA ALA A 113 -3.11 -3.78 4.12
C ALA A 113 -4.00 -3.27 2.95
N PRO A 114 -3.73 -3.66 1.68
CA PRO A 114 -4.41 -3.15 0.47
C PRO A 114 -5.84 -3.63 0.28
N VAL A 115 -6.84 -2.77 0.14
CA VAL A 115 -8.25 -3.20 0.00
C VAL A 115 -8.48 -4.00 -1.28
N LEU A 116 -8.92 -5.27 -1.14
CA LEU A 116 -9.10 -6.21 -2.26
C LEU A 116 -10.57 -6.51 -2.61
N ARG A 117 -11.52 -5.92 -1.86
CA ARG A 117 -12.95 -6.19 -2.01
C ARG A 117 -13.65 -4.97 -2.63
N PRO A 118 -14.49 -5.17 -3.68
CA PRO A 118 -15.22 -4.07 -4.29
C PRO A 118 -16.14 -3.39 -3.27
N ARG A 119 -16.22 -2.05 -3.35
CA ARG A 119 -17.06 -1.16 -2.55
C ARG A 119 -16.78 -1.20 -1.04
N ALA A 120 -15.67 -1.80 -0.60
CA ALA A 120 -15.31 -1.81 0.80
C ALA A 120 -14.87 -0.41 1.26
N THR A 121 -15.40 0.01 2.41
CA THR A 121 -15.06 1.27 3.10
C THR A 121 -14.37 1.04 4.45
N THR A 122 -14.28 -0.22 4.88
CA THR A 122 -13.51 -0.66 6.05
C THR A 122 -12.65 -1.87 5.69
N ARG A 123 -11.65 -2.14 6.51
CA ARG A 123 -10.73 -3.27 6.38
C ARG A 123 -10.50 -3.84 7.77
N ARG A 124 -10.69 -5.15 7.93
CA ARG A 124 -10.13 -5.88 9.06
C ARG A 124 -8.64 -6.12 8.80
N VAL A 125 -7.79 -5.69 9.72
CA VAL A 125 -6.32 -5.85 9.67
C VAL A 125 -5.84 -6.71 10.83
N PHE A 126 -4.70 -7.35 10.65
CA PHE A 126 -3.92 -7.92 11.74
C PHE A 126 -2.63 -7.10 11.90
N LEU A 127 -2.37 -6.63 13.11
CA LEU A 127 -1.10 -6.01 13.47
C LEU A 127 -0.34 -7.00 14.35
N PRO A 128 0.90 -7.38 14.00
CA PRO A 128 1.71 -8.23 14.88
C PRO A 128 2.14 -7.45 16.13
N GLN A 129 2.64 -8.15 17.15
CA GLN A 129 3.04 -7.55 18.44
C GLN A 129 4.13 -6.48 18.29
N ASP A 130 3.69 -5.23 18.20
CA ASP A 130 4.50 -4.01 18.20
C ASP A 130 3.57 -2.81 18.49
N GLU A 131 4.12 -1.61 18.52
CA GLU A 131 3.35 -0.37 18.49
C GLU A 131 3.34 0.21 17.06
N TRP A 132 2.14 0.35 16.51
CA TRP A 132 1.90 0.75 15.13
C TRP A 132 1.13 2.06 15.10
N VAL A 133 1.53 3.01 14.26
CA VAL A 133 0.84 4.29 14.10
C VAL A 133 0.12 4.30 12.76
N ASP A 134 -1.20 4.48 12.75
CA ASP A 134 -1.97 4.72 11.52
C ASP A 134 -1.54 6.07 10.92
N ILE A 135 -1.03 6.06 9.69
CA ILE A 135 -0.46 7.27 9.06
C ILE A 135 -1.50 8.37 8.81
N TRP A 136 -2.79 8.04 8.81
CA TRP A 136 -3.88 8.95 8.48
C TRP A 136 -4.49 9.60 9.72
N THR A 137 -4.55 8.89 10.84
CA THR A 137 -5.12 9.40 12.10
C THR A 137 -4.07 9.78 13.13
N GLY A 138 -2.84 9.27 12.99
CA GLY A 138 -1.79 9.38 14.01
C GLY A 138 -2.08 8.52 15.26
N GLU A 139 -3.13 7.69 15.24
CA GLU A 139 -3.49 6.84 16.36
C GLU A 139 -2.48 5.69 16.51
N THR A 140 -2.06 5.42 17.75
CA THR A 140 -1.25 4.24 18.06
C THR A 140 -2.16 3.04 18.31
N LEU A 141 -1.97 1.98 17.53
CA LEU A 141 -2.58 0.68 17.67
C LEU A 141 -1.53 -0.35 18.14
N TYR A 142 -1.98 -1.31 18.94
CA TYR A 142 -1.15 -2.40 19.46
C TYR A 142 -1.41 -3.69 18.68
N GLY A 143 -0.60 -4.73 18.92
CA GLY A 143 -0.79 -6.03 18.29
C GLY A 143 -2.21 -6.61 18.47
N GLY A 144 -2.75 -7.24 17.42
CA GLY A 144 -4.08 -7.83 17.40
C GLY A 144 -4.88 -7.50 16.14
N HIS A 145 -6.18 -7.80 16.18
CA HIS A 145 -7.10 -7.49 15.08
C HIS A 145 -7.79 -6.15 15.28
N HIS A 146 -7.85 -5.36 14.21
CA HIS A 146 -8.51 -4.07 14.20
C HIS A 146 -9.43 -3.95 12.99
N GLU A 147 -10.56 -3.26 13.15
CA GLU A 147 -11.36 -2.81 12.02
C GLU A 147 -11.10 -1.33 11.81
N VAL A 148 -10.56 -0.97 10.65
CA VAL A 148 -10.12 0.39 10.36
C VAL A 148 -10.85 0.98 9.16
N PRO A 149 -11.05 2.32 9.11
CA PRO A 149 -11.56 3.01 7.93
C PRO A 149 -10.63 2.79 6.73
N ALA A 150 -11.23 2.45 5.60
CA ALA A 150 -10.55 2.29 4.33
C ALA A 150 -11.41 2.82 3.18
N PRO A 151 -11.86 4.09 3.19
CA PRO A 151 -12.54 4.68 2.04
C PRO A 151 -11.62 4.68 0.80
N LEU A 152 -12.19 4.91 -0.37
CA LEU A 152 -11.42 5.03 -1.61
C LEU A 152 -10.62 6.34 -1.55
N ASP A 153 -9.29 6.25 -1.65
CA ASP A 153 -8.27 7.28 -1.34
C ASP A 153 -7.49 7.07 -0.03
N ARG A 154 -7.90 6.10 0.80
CA ARG A 154 -7.26 5.78 2.07
C ARG A 154 -7.04 4.28 2.23
N ILE A 155 -5.81 3.86 1.98
CA ILE A 155 -5.33 2.49 2.24
C ILE A 155 -4.86 2.36 3.69
N PRO A 156 -5.28 1.31 4.42
CA PRO A 156 -4.73 1.01 5.74
C PRO A 156 -3.22 0.76 5.69
N VAL A 157 -2.47 1.67 6.30
CA VAL A 157 -1.01 1.65 6.38
C VAL A 157 -0.59 2.12 7.76
N PHE A 158 0.38 1.41 8.33
CA PHE A 158 0.84 1.65 9.68
C PHE A 158 2.36 1.71 9.72
N VAL A 159 2.90 2.63 10.50
CA VAL A 159 4.34 2.78 10.72
C VAL A 159 4.69 2.30 12.11
N ARG A 160 5.78 1.54 12.26
CA ARG A 160 6.30 1.17 13.59
C ARG A 160 6.65 2.43 14.36
N LYS A 161 6.10 2.59 15.56
CA LYS A 161 6.27 3.78 16.41
C LYS A 161 7.73 4.10 16.75
N SER A 162 8.59 3.09 16.70
CA SER A 162 10.05 3.24 16.88
C SER A 162 10.76 3.94 15.72
N ASN A 163 10.07 4.28 14.62
CA ASN A 163 10.61 5.05 13.49
C ASN A 163 9.83 6.37 13.28
N PRO A 164 10.02 7.37 14.17
CA PRO A 164 9.29 8.64 14.10
C PRO A 164 9.65 9.50 12.88
N ASP A 165 10.87 9.37 12.36
CA ASP A 165 11.30 10.10 11.16
C ASP A 165 10.51 9.66 9.93
N LEU A 166 10.29 8.35 9.79
CA LEU A 166 9.48 7.79 8.70
C LEU A 166 8.01 8.21 8.79
N LEU A 167 7.46 8.24 10.01
CA LEU A 167 6.11 8.75 10.25
C LEU A 167 6.02 10.22 9.81
N HIS A 168 6.99 11.06 10.22
CA HIS A 168 7.02 12.47 9.82
C HIS A 168 7.09 12.65 8.30
N VAL A 169 7.92 11.87 7.61
CA VAL A 169 8.01 11.90 6.13
C VAL A 169 6.65 11.62 5.49
N LEU A 170 5.93 10.62 5.98
CA LEU A 170 4.62 10.25 5.46
C LEU A 170 3.56 11.31 5.80
N GLU A 171 3.55 11.84 7.02
CA GLU A 171 2.64 12.94 7.42
C GLU A 171 2.79 14.17 6.52
N GLN A 172 4.02 14.53 6.11
CA GLN A 172 4.24 15.64 5.18
C GLN A 172 3.75 15.31 3.76
N ALA A 173 3.84 14.05 3.33
CA ALA A 173 3.38 13.62 2.01
C ALA A 173 1.84 13.58 1.88
N LEU A 174 1.13 13.48 3.02
CA LEU A 174 -0.33 13.50 3.09
C LEU A 174 -0.93 14.91 3.03
N LYS A 175 -0.13 15.96 3.26
CA LYS A 175 -0.53 17.37 3.09
C LYS A 175 -0.51 17.78 1.62
#